data_AF-A0A1Y3T7X5-F1
#
_entry.id   AF-A0A1Y3T7X5-F1
#
_cell.length_a   1.000
_cell.length_b   1.000
_cell.length_c   1.000
_cell.angle_alpha   90.00
_cell.angle_beta   90.00
_cell.angle_gamma   90.00
#
_symmetry.space_group_name_H-M   'P 1'
#
loop_
_entity.id
_entity.type
_entity.pdbx_description
1 polymer ?
#
loop_
_entity_poly.entity_id
_entity_poly.type
_entity_poly.pdbx_seq_one_letter_code
_entity_poly.pdbx_strand_id
1 'polypeptide(L)'
;MKGLLIKDFKLMLMQKNFFIIIIVVACLISISSQDPTFMIGFITFILSLFTVSTISYDEFDNGYPFLLTLPFSRKTYVLEKYVYGLILGTGAWIVSVMICSLMLIVQGKPVTSDMLIGAFVILPMFLVIESLMIPVHLRFGGEKGRYALIACVGVLVVIGFVVMKIVEIFHIDVLPLILAIDALGPVIFMMILLMIGFLVMLVSLKVSLSIMNKKEF
;
A
#
# COMPACT_ATOMS: atom_id res chain seq x y z
N MET A 1 -4.16 -21.88 3.31
CA MET A 1 -4.33 -20.40 3.39
C MET A 1 -4.79 -19.93 4.75
N LYS A 2 -5.96 -20.38 5.27
CA LYS A 2 -6.48 -19.91 6.57
C LYS A 2 -5.46 -19.92 7.72
N GLY A 3 -4.65 -20.98 7.85
CA GLY A 3 -3.63 -21.06 8.89
C GLY A 3 -2.55 -19.97 8.82
N LEU A 4 -2.12 -19.59 7.60
CA LEU A 4 -1.13 -18.53 7.38
C LEU A 4 -1.73 -17.15 7.76
N LEU A 5 -2.97 -16.88 7.33
CA LEU A 5 -3.65 -15.65 7.71
C LEU A 5 -3.83 -15.53 9.22
N ILE A 6 -4.26 -16.61 9.89
CA ILE A 6 -4.40 -16.62 11.36
C ILE A 6 -3.07 -16.34 12.05
N LYS A 7 -1.97 -16.90 11.54
CA LYS A 7 -0.61 -16.64 12.05
C LYS A 7 -0.26 -15.15 11.90
N ASP A 8 -0.46 -14.58 10.71
CA ASP A 8 -0.15 -13.17 10.44
C ASP A 8 -1.02 -12.21 11.27
N PHE A 9 -2.31 -12.48 11.44
CA PHE A 9 -3.18 -11.70 12.34
C PHE A 9 -2.79 -11.82 13.82
N LYS A 10 -2.35 -12.99 14.27
CA LYS A 10 -1.85 -13.16 15.65
C LYS A 10 -0.59 -12.35 15.89
N LEU A 11 0.32 -12.28 14.91
CA LEU A 11 1.51 -11.44 14.98
C LEU A 11 1.12 -9.96 15.11
N MET A 12 0.09 -9.54 14.37
CA MET A 12 -0.46 -8.18 14.47
C MET A 12 -1.04 -7.89 15.87
N LEU A 13 -1.77 -8.84 16.47
CA LEU A 13 -2.33 -8.70 17.82
C LEU A 13 -1.26 -8.52 18.91
N MET A 14 -0.07 -9.10 18.73
CA MET A 14 1.06 -8.89 19.64
C MET A 14 1.56 -7.43 19.64
N GLN A 15 1.29 -6.68 18.56
CA GLN A 15 1.70 -5.29 18.40
C GLN A 15 0.57 -4.28 18.69
N LYS A 16 -0.47 -4.66 19.44
CA LYS A 16 -1.65 -3.81 19.74
C LYS A 16 -1.32 -2.39 20.24
N ASN A 17 -0.28 -2.24 21.06
CA ASN A 17 0.12 -0.93 21.60
C ASN A 17 0.63 0.00 20.49
N PHE A 18 1.28 -0.55 19.47
CA PHE A 18 1.77 0.21 18.31
C PHE A 18 0.61 0.80 17.51
N PHE A 19 -0.47 0.03 17.31
CA PHE A 19 -1.68 0.54 16.63
C PHE A 19 -2.34 1.69 17.38
N ILE A 20 -2.41 1.62 18.71
CA ILE A 20 -2.96 2.71 19.53
C ILE A 20 -2.13 3.98 19.33
N ILE A 21 -0.79 3.86 19.37
CA ILE A 21 0.11 4.99 19.15
C ILE A 21 -0.07 5.59 17.75
N ILE A 22 -0.15 4.76 16.70
CA ILE A 22 -0.39 5.21 15.32
C ILE A 22 -1.66 6.04 15.23
N ILE A 23 -2.77 5.53 15.79
CA ILE A 23 -4.07 6.23 15.74
C ILE A 23 -3.97 7.57 16.48
N VAL A 24 -3.37 7.60 17.68
CA VAL A 24 -3.20 8.83 18.45
C VAL A 24 -2.36 9.86 17.68
N VAL A 25 -1.23 9.45 17.11
CA VAL A 25 -0.35 10.32 16.31
C VAL A 25 -1.10 10.84 15.07
N ALA A 26 -1.82 9.97 14.37
CA ALA A 26 -2.57 10.35 13.18
C ALA A 26 -3.67 11.38 13.50
N CYS A 27 -4.39 11.18 14.61
CA CYS A 27 -5.40 12.13 15.11
C CYS A 27 -4.78 13.48 15.48
N LEU A 28 -3.67 13.49 16.23
CA LEU A 28 -2.99 14.72 16.66
C LEU A 28 -2.51 15.55 15.45
N ILE A 29 -1.89 14.89 14.47
CA ILE A 29 -1.39 15.58 13.28
C ILE A 29 -2.54 16.08 12.42
N SER A 30 -3.61 15.29 12.24
CA SER A 30 -4.77 15.71 11.45
C SER A 30 -5.49 16.91 12.06
N ILE A 31 -5.61 16.97 13.40
CA ILE A 31 -6.16 18.14 14.08
C ILE A 31 -5.24 19.36 13.91
N SER A 32 -3.93 19.18 14.07
CA SER A 32 -2.96 20.28 13.95
C SER A 32 -2.90 20.87 12.54
N SER A 33 -2.86 20.01 11.53
CA SER A 33 -2.79 20.38 10.11
C SER A 33 -4.12 20.85 9.53
N GLN A 34 -5.24 20.65 10.23
CA GLN A 34 -6.61 20.85 9.72
C GLN A 34 -6.90 20.04 8.44
N ASP A 35 -6.11 19.01 8.15
CA ASP A 35 -6.28 18.12 7.01
C ASP A 35 -6.78 16.73 7.48
N PRO A 36 -8.07 16.42 7.28
CA PRO A 36 -8.63 15.12 7.61
C PRO A 36 -8.07 13.98 6.73
N THR A 37 -7.62 14.28 5.52
CA THR A 37 -7.16 13.26 4.55
C THR A 37 -5.78 12.69 4.92
N PHE A 38 -4.95 13.48 5.63
CA PHE A 38 -3.67 13.03 6.14
C PHE A 38 -3.79 11.76 7.00
N MET A 39 -4.75 11.72 7.93
CA MET A 39 -4.94 10.57 8.80
C MET A 39 -5.27 9.30 8.01
N ILE A 40 -6.14 9.43 7.00
CA ILE A 40 -6.56 8.31 6.14
C ILE A 40 -5.35 7.74 5.42
N GLY A 41 -4.54 8.61 4.80
CA GLY A 41 -3.33 8.21 4.08
C GLY A 41 -2.30 7.57 5.01
N PHE A 42 -2.03 8.21 6.15
CA PHE A 42 -1.04 7.77 7.12
C PHE A 42 -1.39 6.40 7.72
N ILE A 43 -2.61 6.20 8.21
CA ILE A 43 -3.04 4.93 8.79
C ILE A 43 -3.00 3.83 7.72
N THR A 44 -3.57 4.08 6.53
CA THR A 44 -3.59 3.09 5.44
C THR A 44 -2.18 2.66 5.05
N PHE A 45 -1.27 3.61 4.89
CA PHE A 45 0.12 3.34 4.52
C PHE A 45 0.86 2.57 5.62
N ILE A 46 0.82 3.04 6.87
CA ILE A 46 1.53 2.37 7.97
C ILE A 46 1.01 0.95 8.18
N LEU A 47 -0.30 0.71 8.06
CA LEU A 47 -0.85 -0.64 8.19
C LEU A 47 -0.46 -1.54 7.02
N SER A 48 -0.30 -1.02 5.80
CA SER A 48 0.24 -1.82 4.69
C SER A 48 1.69 -2.27 4.91
N LEU A 49 2.48 -1.51 5.68
CA LEU A 49 3.85 -1.93 6.02
C LEU A 49 3.88 -3.22 6.87
N PHE A 50 2.78 -3.58 7.54
CA PHE A 50 2.69 -4.82 8.28
C PHE A 50 2.68 -6.06 7.38
N THR A 51 2.18 -5.98 6.15
CA THR A 51 2.27 -7.06 5.18
C THR A 51 3.72 -7.48 4.95
N VAL A 52 4.59 -6.49 4.90
CA VAL A 52 6.02 -6.65 4.68
C VAL A 52 6.74 -7.13 5.93
N SER A 53 6.30 -6.67 7.10
CA SER A 53 6.86 -7.15 8.36
C SER A 53 6.62 -8.64 8.55
N THR A 54 5.45 -9.18 8.16
CA THR A 54 5.19 -10.63 8.25
C THR A 54 6.08 -11.44 7.31
N ILE A 55 6.41 -10.93 6.12
CA ILE A 55 7.40 -11.54 5.21
C ILE A 55 8.79 -11.56 5.87
N SER A 56 9.18 -10.46 6.49
CA SER A 56 10.48 -10.35 7.18
C SER A 56 10.58 -11.28 8.39
N TYR A 57 9.49 -11.46 9.14
CA TYR A 57 9.40 -12.42 10.23
C TYR A 57 9.45 -13.88 9.75
N ASP A 58 8.86 -14.18 8.59
CA ASP A 58 8.90 -15.53 8.00
C ASP A 58 10.30 -15.92 7.53
N GLU A 59 11.13 -14.95 7.15
CA GLU A 59 12.52 -15.16 6.74
C GLU A 59 13.51 -15.13 7.92
N PHE A 60 13.12 -14.54 9.06
CA PHE A 60 13.98 -14.41 10.22
C PHE A 60 14.59 -15.76 10.61
N ASP A 61 15.90 -15.77 10.89
CA ASP A 61 16.70 -16.97 11.16
C ASP A 61 16.55 -18.10 10.11
N ASN A 62 16.40 -17.75 8.83
CA ASN A 62 16.14 -18.69 7.74
C ASN A 62 14.86 -19.52 7.97
N GLY A 63 13.77 -18.87 8.39
CA GLY A 63 12.49 -19.53 8.66
C GLY A 63 11.82 -20.17 7.45
N TYR A 64 12.18 -19.79 6.22
CA TYR A 64 11.56 -20.29 4.99
C TYR A 64 11.67 -21.80 4.77
N PRO A 65 12.85 -22.45 4.88
CA PRO A 65 12.97 -23.90 4.79
C PRO A 65 11.96 -24.63 5.69
N PHE A 66 11.86 -24.23 6.97
CA PHE A 66 10.89 -24.82 7.90
C PHE A 66 9.45 -24.52 7.48
N LEU A 67 9.14 -23.26 7.16
CA LEU A 67 7.81 -22.83 6.79
C LEU A 67 7.29 -23.56 5.54
N LEU A 68 8.16 -23.87 4.58
CA LEU A 68 7.82 -24.59 3.36
C LEU A 68 7.80 -26.13 3.50
N THR A 69 8.14 -26.67 4.67
CA THR A 69 7.86 -28.09 4.99
C THR A 69 6.39 -28.31 5.37
N LEU A 70 5.66 -27.25 5.73
CA LEU A 70 4.25 -27.30 6.06
C LEU A 70 3.41 -27.64 4.80
N PRO A 71 2.17 -28.17 4.96
CA PRO A 71 1.36 -28.67 3.85
C PRO A 71 0.69 -27.53 3.05
N PHE A 72 1.48 -26.64 2.46
CA PHE A 72 1.05 -25.64 1.50
C PHE A 72 2.11 -25.37 0.42
N SER A 73 1.67 -24.91 -0.74
CA SER A 73 2.57 -24.61 -1.86
C SER A 73 3.18 -23.21 -1.76
N ARG A 74 4.32 -22.98 -2.44
CA ARG A 74 4.91 -21.65 -2.63
C ARG A 74 3.92 -20.64 -3.23
N LYS A 75 3.06 -21.09 -4.14
CA LYS A 75 1.98 -20.27 -4.73
C LYS A 75 0.96 -19.84 -3.67
N THR A 76 0.59 -20.76 -2.78
CA THR A 76 -0.35 -20.49 -1.67
C THR A 76 0.21 -19.46 -0.71
N TYR A 77 1.52 -19.50 -0.43
CA TYR A 77 2.21 -18.50 0.39
C TYR A 77 2.16 -17.10 -0.25
N VAL A 78 2.57 -16.99 -1.52
CA VAL A 78 2.55 -15.69 -2.23
C VAL A 78 1.15 -15.11 -2.27
N LEU A 79 0.15 -15.90 -2.68
CA LEU A 79 -1.23 -15.43 -2.77
C LEU A 79 -1.77 -14.98 -1.40
N GLU A 80 -1.39 -15.68 -0.34
CA GLU A 80 -1.77 -15.29 1.01
C GLU A 80 -1.22 -13.92 1.41
N LYS A 81 0.03 -13.57 1.07
CA LYS A 81 0.58 -12.23 1.36
C LYS A 81 -0.15 -11.11 0.65
N TYR A 82 -0.54 -11.30 -0.61
CA TYR A 82 -1.37 -10.31 -1.32
C TYR A 82 -2.76 -10.18 -0.70
N VAL A 83 -3.39 -11.30 -0.33
CA VAL A 83 -4.70 -11.28 0.33
C VAL A 83 -4.61 -10.62 1.71
N TYR A 84 -3.57 -10.94 2.48
CA TYR A 84 -3.32 -10.33 3.78
C TYR A 84 -3.12 -8.82 3.66
N GLY A 85 -2.28 -8.36 2.73
CA GLY A 85 -2.06 -6.93 2.50
C GLY A 85 -3.30 -6.20 2.01
N LEU A 86 -4.10 -6.81 1.14
CA LEU A 86 -5.41 -6.26 0.75
C LEU A 86 -6.36 -6.13 1.94
N ILE A 87 -6.49 -7.16 2.78
CA ILE A 87 -7.37 -7.11 3.95
C ILE A 87 -6.89 -6.03 4.93
N LEU A 88 -5.58 -5.97 5.20
CA LEU A 88 -5.03 -4.98 6.11
C LEU A 88 -5.18 -3.57 5.58
N GLY A 89 -4.77 -3.30 4.34
CA GLY A 89 -4.80 -1.96 3.78
C GLY A 89 -6.22 -1.45 3.54
N THR A 90 -7.10 -2.27 2.97
CA THR A 90 -8.51 -1.86 2.80
C THR A 90 -9.24 -1.76 4.14
N GLY A 91 -8.96 -2.65 5.10
CA GLY A 91 -9.49 -2.56 6.46
C GLY A 91 -9.02 -1.30 7.18
N ALA A 92 -7.73 -0.98 7.09
CA ALA A 92 -7.13 0.24 7.62
C ALA A 92 -7.77 1.49 7.00
N TRP A 93 -7.95 1.49 5.69
CA TRP A 93 -8.61 2.56 4.96
C TRP A 93 -10.05 2.77 5.47
N ILE A 94 -10.87 1.71 5.54
CA ILE A 94 -12.25 1.80 6.05
C ILE A 94 -12.27 2.38 7.47
N VAL A 95 -11.45 1.82 8.37
CA VAL A 95 -11.38 2.26 9.77
C VAL A 95 -10.95 3.71 9.87
N SER A 96 -9.95 4.13 9.09
CA SER A 96 -9.45 5.50 9.11
C SER A 96 -10.48 6.50 8.58
N VAL A 97 -11.24 6.16 7.53
CA VAL A 97 -12.36 6.97 7.02
C VAL A 97 -13.44 7.12 8.10
N MET A 98 -13.77 6.04 8.81
CA MET A 98 -14.75 6.07 9.91
C MET A 98 -14.28 6.93 11.09
N ILE A 99 -13.02 6.80 11.52
CA ILE A 99 -12.47 7.64 12.59
C ILE A 99 -12.47 9.10 12.16
N CYS A 100 -12.09 9.38 10.90
CA CYS A 100 -12.02 10.73 10.36
C CYS A 100 -13.40 11.40 10.31
N SER A 101 -14.41 10.70 9.82
CA SER A 101 -15.78 11.23 9.76
C SER A 101 -16.34 11.46 11.17
N LEU A 102 -16.10 10.56 12.12
CA LEU A 102 -16.48 10.75 13.52
C LEU A 102 -15.81 11.99 14.13
N MET A 103 -14.51 12.19 13.87
CA MET A 103 -13.78 13.37 14.35
C MET A 103 -14.37 14.68 13.81
N LEU A 104 -14.73 14.72 12.52
CA LEU A 104 -15.36 15.90 11.91
C LEU A 104 -16.73 16.20 12.54
N ILE A 105 -17.55 15.16 12.75
CA ILE A 105 -18.86 15.29 13.39
C ILE A 105 -18.72 15.84 14.81
N VAL A 106 -17.76 15.34 15.61
CA VAL A 106 -17.50 15.81 16.97
C VAL A 106 -17.00 17.27 16.99
N GLN A 107 -16.27 17.69 15.96
CA GLN A 107 -15.84 19.10 15.79
C GLN A 107 -16.95 20.01 15.25
N GLY A 108 -18.15 19.48 14.96
CA GLY A 108 -19.23 20.24 14.34
C GLY A 108 -18.98 20.61 12.88
N LYS A 109 -18.03 19.95 12.21
CA LYS A 109 -17.69 20.18 10.80
C LYS A 109 -18.43 19.17 9.91
N PRO A 110 -18.93 19.57 8.73
CA PRO A 110 -19.54 18.64 7.79
C PRO A 110 -18.47 17.74 7.15
N VAL A 111 -18.87 16.51 6.82
CA VAL A 111 -18.07 15.64 5.93
C VAL A 111 -18.18 16.19 4.52
N THR A 112 -17.06 16.64 3.95
CA THR A 112 -17.02 17.26 2.61
C THR A 112 -16.81 16.21 1.51
N SER A 113 -17.25 16.54 0.29
CA SER A 113 -16.93 15.75 -0.90
C SER A 113 -15.44 15.61 -1.11
N ASP A 114 -14.67 16.65 -0.79
CA ASP A 114 -13.22 16.68 -1.01
C ASP A 114 -12.48 15.69 -0.11
N MET A 115 -12.94 15.52 1.14
CA MET A 115 -12.43 14.48 2.03
C MET A 115 -12.67 13.09 1.45
N LEU A 116 -13.88 12.83 0.92
CA LEU A 116 -14.21 11.54 0.32
C LEU A 116 -13.38 11.29 -0.94
N ILE A 117 -13.25 12.27 -1.82
CA ILE A 117 -12.40 12.19 -3.02
C ILE A 117 -10.95 11.90 -2.60
N GLY A 118 -10.41 12.64 -1.63
CA GLY A 118 -9.07 12.40 -1.09
C GLY A 118 -8.90 10.99 -0.52
N ALA A 119 -9.89 10.50 0.23
CA ALA A 119 -9.92 9.13 0.74
C ALA A 119 -9.88 8.11 -0.40
N PHE A 120 -10.65 8.29 -1.46
CA PHE A 120 -10.67 7.37 -2.61
C PHE A 120 -9.37 7.38 -3.40
N VAL A 121 -8.71 8.53 -3.53
CA VAL A 121 -7.40 8.65 -4.21
C VAL A 121 -6.29 7.88 -3.48
N ILE A 122 -6.42 7.64 -2.17
CA ILE A 122 -5.46 6.85 -1.39
C ILE A 122 -5.50 5.37 -1.76
N LEU A 123 -6.64 4.80 -2.14
CA LEU A 123 -6.77 3.38 -2.48
C LEU A 123 -5.87 2.92 -3.64
N PRO A 124 -5.88 3.55 -4.83
CA PRO A 124 -5.00 3.14 -5.93
C PRO A 124 -3.52 3.35 -5.57
N MET A 125 -3.18 4.40 -4.81
CA MET A 125 -1.80 4.59 -4.31
C MET A 125 -1.39 3.43 -3.40
N PHE A 126 -2.24 3.03 -2.46
CA PHE A 126 -2.02 1.87 -1.60
C PHE A 126 -1.78 0.59 -2.43
N LEU A 127 -2.61 0.32 -3.44
CA LEU A 127 -2.46 -0.87 -4.30
C LEU A 127 -1.10 -0.88 -5.02
N VAL A 128 -0.69 0.27 -5.56
CA VAL A 128 0.62 0.40 -6.24
C VAL A 128 1.75 0.18 -5.24
N ILE A 129 1.67 0.75 -4.03
CA ILE A 129 2.71 0.57 -3.02
C ILE A 129 2.81 -0.91 -2.63
N GLU A 130 1.73 -1.57 -2.20
CA GLU A 130 1.74 -3.01 -1.88
C GLU A 130 2.30 -3.87 -3.02
N SER A 131 1.90 -3.57 -4.26
CA SER A 131 2.39 -4.27 -5.44
C SER A 131 3.90 -4.12 -5.64
N LEU A 132 4.52 -3.03 -5.18
CA LEU A 132 5.98 -2.88 -5.22
C LEU A 132 6.64 -3.54 -4.02
N MET A 133 6.05 -3.41 -2.83
CA MET A 133 6.68 -3.87 -1.58
C MET A 133 6.81 -5.38 -1.50
N ILE A 134 5.74 -6.12 -1.83
CA ILE A 134 5.70 -7.59 -1.71
C ILE A 134 6.81 -8.27 -2.54
N PRO A 135 6.94 -8.08 -3.86
CA PRO A 135 7.97 -8.74 -4.66
C PRO A 135 9.39 -8.36 -4.23
N VAL A 136 9.61 -7.09 -3.85
CA VAL A 136 10.92 -6.61 -3.39
C VAL A 136 11.35 -7.35 -2.13
N HIS A 137 10.46 -7.48 -1.14
CA HIS A 137 10.78 -8.20 0.10
C HIS A 137 10.86 -9.71 -0.09
N LEU A 138 10.06 -10.30 -0.98
CA LEU A 138 10.23 -11.72 -1.32
C LEU A 138 11.60 -12.01 -1.96
N ARG A 139 12.14 -11.07 -2.76
CA ARG A 139 13.41 -11.24 -3.47
C ARG A 139 14.62 -10.96 -2.59
N PHE A 140 14.64 -9.81 -1.93
CA PHE A 140 15.82 -9.33 -1.20
C PHE A 140 15.77 -9.67 0.28
N GLY A 141 14.60 -10.02 0.80
CA GLY A 141 14.42 -10.33 2.21
C GLY A 141 14.14 -9.10 3.08
N GLY A 142 14.14 -9.27 4.40
CA GLY A 142 13.77 -8.22 5.36
C GLY A 142 14.67 -6.98 5.33
N GLU A 143 15.91 -7.10 5.79
CA GLU A 143 16.86 -5.96 5.89
C GLU A 143 17.21 -5.37 4.52
N LYS A 144 17.55 -6.21 3.54
CA LYS A 144 17.92 -5.75 2.19
C LYS A 144 16.71 -5.27 1.38
N GLY A 145 15.50 -5.75 1.70
CA GLY A 145 14.25 -5.29 1.09
C GLY A 145 13.96 -3.83 1.37
N ARG A 146 14.31 -3.33 2.56
CA ARG A 146 14.17 -1.91 2.91
C ARG A 146 15.05 -1.02 2.03
N TYR A 147 16.32 -1.38 1.87
CA TYR A 147 17.24 -0.64 0.99
C TYR A 147 16.82 -0.74 -0.48
N ALA A 148 16.36 -1.91 -0.92
CA ALA A 148 15.84 -2.10 -2.28
C ALA A 148 14.58 -1.27 -2.54
N LEU A 149 13.70 -1.12 -1.54
CA LEU A 149 12.51 -0.28 -1.65
C LEU A 149 12.87 1.20 -1.79
N ILE A 150 13.81 1.70 -0.97
CA ILE A 150 14.31 3.08 -1.10
C ILE A 150 14.91 3.30 -2.49
N ALA A 151 15.68 2.34 -3.00
CA ALA A 151 16.22 2.40 -4.36
C ALA A 151 15.12 2.42 -5.44
N CYS A 152 14.08 1.58 -5.32
CA CYS A 152 12.94 1.58 -6.23
C CYS A 152 12.21 2.92 -6.26
N VAL A 153 11.96 3.52 -5.09
CA VAL A 153 11.35 4.85 -4.98
C VAL A 153 12.26 5.92 -5.62
N GLY A 154 13.56 5.87 -5.35
CA GLY A 154 14.53 6.77 -5.97
C GLY A 154 14.53 6.68 -7.49
N VAL A 155 14.47 5.46 -8.05
CA VAL A 155 14.37 5.24 -9.50
C VAL A 155 13.07 5.81 -10.06
N LEU A 156 11.94 5.63 -9.39
CA LEU A 156 10.65 6.20 -9.82
C LEU A 156 10.71 7.73 -9.88
N VAL A 157 11.33 8.37 -8.88
CA VAL A 157 11.51 9.84 -8.85
C VAL A 157 12.38 10.31 -10.03
N VAL A 158 13.50 9.62 -10.29
CA VAL A 158 14.37 9.95 -11.42
C VAL A 158 13.64 9.80 -12.75
N ILE A 159 12.86 8.73 -12.94
CA ILE A 159 12.04 8.54 -14.14
C ILE A 159 11.06 9.70 -14.30
N GLY A 160 10.36 10.09 -13.23
CA GLY A 160 9.44 11.23 -13.25
C GLY A 160 10.15 12.52 -13.70
N PHE A 161 11.35 12.79 -13.18
CA PHE A 161 12.13 13.97 -13.57
C PHE A 161 12.58 13.93 -15.03
N VAL A 162 13.02 12.76 -15.52
CA VAL A 162 13.40 12.57 -16.92
C VAL A 162 12.21 12.79 -17.85
N VAL A 163 11.03 12.27 -17.51
CA VAL A 163 9.79 12.47 -18.28
C VAL A 163 9.45 13.96 -18.36
N MET A 164 9.49 14.68 -17.24
CA MET A 164 9.23 16.12 -17.22
C MET A 164 10.22 16.89 -18.12
N LYS A 165 11.50 16.53 -18.09
CA LYS A 165 12.50 17.13 -18.99
C LYS A 165 12.24 16.82 -20.47
N ILE A 166 11.80 15.60 -20.80
CA ILE A 166 11.45 15.24 -22.18
C ILE A 166 10.26 16.10 -22.64
N VAL A 167 9.22 16.22 -21.82
CA VAL A 167 8.06 17.08 -22.13
C VAL A 167 8.48 18.52 -22.41
N GLU A 168 9.40 19.06 -21.60
CA GLU A 168 9.95 20.40 -21.78
C GLU A 168 10.77 20.55 -23.07
N ILE A 169 11.70 19.61 -23.35
CA ILE A 169 12.56 19.63 -24.55
C ILE A 169 11.74 19.52 -25.84
N PHE A 170 10.70 18.69 -25.84
CA PHE A 170 9.87 18.47 -27.03
C PHE A 170 8.70 19.46 -27.13
N HIS A 171 8.60 20.43 -26.21
CA HIS A 171 7.49 21.39 -26.12
C HIS A 171 6.11 20.72 -26.25
N ILE A 172 5.97 19.54 -25.64
CA ILE A 172 4.71 18.78 -25.68
C ILE A 172 3.70 19.58 -24.89
N ASP A 173 2.66 20.07 -25.57
CA ASP A 173 1.59 20.79 -24.91
C ASP A 173 0.81 19.80 -24.03
N VAL A 174 0.97 19.93 -22.71
CA VAL A 174 0.30 19.10 -21.71
C VAL A 174 -1.11 19.59 -21.41
N LEU A 175 -1.46 20.81 -21.85
CA LEU A 175 -2.75 21.43 -21.60
C LEU A 175 -3.93 20.59 -22.13
N PRO A 176 -3.88 20.02 -23.36
CA PRO A 176 -4.94 19.15 -23.87
C PRO A 176 -5.13 17.88 -23.04
N LEU A 177 -4.04 17.33 -22.48
CA LEU A 177 -4.10 16.15 -21.60
C LEU A 177 -4.78 16.50 -20.28
N ILE A 178 -4.43 17.63 -19.68
CA ILE A 178 -5.02 18.10 -18.41
C ILE A 178 -6.51 18.37 -18.61
N LEU A 179 -6.89 19.05 -19.69
CA LEU A 179 -8.29 19.32 -20.02
C LEU A 179 -9.08 18.04 -20.30
N ALA A 180 -8.48 17.05 -20.97
CA ALA A 180 -9.10 15.75 -21.18
C ALA A 180 -9.31 14.99 -19.86
N ILE A 181 -8.36 15.08 -18.92
CA ILE A 181 -8.49 14.47 -17.59
C ILE A 181 -9.61 15.15 -16.79
N ASP A 182 -9.66 16.48 -16.80
CA ASP A 182 -10.68 17.26 -16.09
C ASP A 182 -12.08 16.99 -16.66
N ALA A 183 -12.19 16.83 -17.99
CA ALA A 183 -13.44 16.49 -18.68
C ALA A 183 -13.99 15.08 -18.37
N LEU A 184 -13.16 14.13 -17.95
CA LEU A 184 -13.61 12.79 -17.54
C LEU A 184 -14.43 12.85 -16.24
N GLY A 185 -14.28 13.93 -15.46
CA GLY A 185 -14.87 14.05 -14.14
C GLY A 185 -14.17 13.14 -13.10
N PRO A 186 -14.24 13.53 -11.81
CA PRO A 186 -13.43 12.92 -10.76
C PRO A 186 -13.72 11.43 -10.57
N VAL A 187 -14.97 11.00 -10.75
CA VAL A 187 -15.40 9.60 -10.55
C VAL A 187 -14.81 8.66 -11.59
N ILE A 188 -14.87 9.02 -12.88
CA ILE A 188 -14.35 8.17 -13.96
C ILE A 188 -12.83 8.09 -13.85
N PHE A 189 -12.15 9.21 -13.58
CA PHE A 189 -10.71 9.25 -13.36
C PHE A 189 -10.29 8.32 -12.21
N MET A 190 -11.00 8.36 -11.08
CA MET A 190 -10.76 7.45 -9.95
C MET A 190 -10.93 5.97 -10.31
N MET A 191 -11.97 5.62 -11.08
CA MET A 191 -12.20 4.24 -11.52
C MET A 191 -11.06 3.73 -12.42
N ILE A 192 -10.53 4.60 -13.29
CA ILE A 192 -9.37 4.29 -14.13
C ILE A 192 -8.13 4.04 -13.26
N LEU A 193 -7.86 4.90 -12.27
CA LEU A 193 -6.71 4.72 -11.37
C LEU A 193 -6.81 3.42 -10.56
N LEU A 194 -8.01 3.07 -10.07
CA LEU A 194 -8.24 1.80 -9.38
C LEU A 194 -7.99 0.61 -10.31
N MET A 195 -8.50 0.66 -11.54
CA MET A 195 -8.27 -0.37 -12.54
C MET A 195 -6.78 -0.56 -12.84
N ILE A 196 -6.03 0.53 -13.00
CA ILE A 196 -4.57 0.50 -13.17
C ILE A 196 -3.92 -0.14 -11.94
N GLY A 197 -4.29 0.25 -10.73
CA GLY A 197 -3.77 -0.33 -9.48
C GLY A 197 -3.96 -1.85 -9.41
N PHE A 198 -5.15 -2.33 -9.77
CA PHE A 198 -5.42 -3.78 -9.86
C PHE A 198 -4.57 -4.49 -10.92
N LEU A 199 -4.40 -3.88 -12.10
CA LEU A 199 -3.56 -4.43 -13.17
C LEU A 199 -2.09 -4.54 -12.72
N VAL A 200 -1.56 -3.50 -12.06
CA VAL A 200 -0.19 -3.51 -11.52
C VAL A 200 -0.05 -4.61 -10.46
N MET A 201 -1.03 -4.77 -9.58
CA MET A 201 -1.02 -5.84 -8.57
C MET A 201 -1.05 -7.24 -9.20
N LEU A 202 -1.80 -7.46 -10.28
CA LEU A 202 -1.82 -8.74 -11.00
C LEU A 202 -0.47 -9.05 -11.67
N VAL A 203 0.17 -8.05 -12.27
CA VAL A 203 1.54 -8.19 -12.81
C VAL A 203 2.50 -8.51 -11.68
N SER A 204 2.40 -7.79 -10.57
CA SER A 204 3.26 -8.01 -9.41
C SER A 204 3.11 -9.42 -8.83
N LEU A 205 1.89 -9.95 -8.74
CA LEU A 205 1.64 -11.32 -8.30
C LEU A 205 2.40 -12.34 -9.17
N LYS A 206 2.41 -12.17 -10.50
CA LYS A 206 3.17 -13.03 -11.41
C LYS A 206 4.68 -12.94 -11.14
N VAL A 207 5.19 -11.73 -10.91
CA VAL A 207 6.61 -11.50 -10.58
C VAL A 207 6.95 -12.17 -9.25
N SER A 208 6.14 -11.97 -8.20
CA SER A 208 6.32 -12.61 -6.89
C SER A 208 6.31 -14.14 -6.97
N LEU A 209 5.43 -14.73 -7.77
CA LEU A 209 5.40 -16.18 -8.01
C LEU A 209 6.68 -16.66 -8.68
N SER A 210 7.16 -15.95 -9.71
CA SER A 210 8.43 -16.29 -10.35
C SER A 210 9.62 -16.19 -9.40
N ILE A 211 9.64 -15.19 -8.51
CA ILE A 211 10.70 -15.02 -7.52
C ILE A 211 10.69 -16.20 -6.55
N MET A 212 9.52 -16.51 -5.97
CA MET A 212 9.40 -17.57 -4.97
C MET A 212 9.69 -18.96 -5.55
N ASN A 213 9.34 -19.22 -6.80
CA ASN A 213 9.65 -20.50 -7.46
C ASN A 213 11.14 -20.68 -7.75
N LYS A 214 11.88 -19.58 -8.01
CA LYS A 214 13.33 -19.61 -8.25
C LYS A 214 14.17 -19.52 -6.99
N LYS A 215 13.56 -19.25 -5.83
CA LYS A 215 14.27 -19.12 -4.55
C LYS A 215 14.73 -20.52 -4.11
N GLU A 216 16.04 -20.68 -3.99
CA GLU A 216 16.68 -21.84 -3.36
C GLU A 216 16.86 -21.52 -1.87
N PHE A 217 16.59 -22.50 -1.00
CA PHE A 217 16.59 -22.38 0.45
C PHE A 217 17.58 -23.36 1.05
#